data_AF-A0A7D4BEA9-F1
#
_entry.id   AF-A0A7D4BEA9-F1
#
_cell.length_a   1.000
_cell.length_b   1.000
_cell.length_c   1.000
_cell.angle_alpha   90.00
_cell.angle_beta   90.00
_cell.angle_gamma   90.00
#
_symmetry.space_group_name_H-M   'P 1'
#
loop_
_entity.id
_entity.type
_entity.pdbx_description
1 polymer ?
#
loop_
_entity_poly.entity_id
_entity_poly.type
_entity_poly.pdbx_seq_one_letter_code
_entity_poly.pdbx_strand_id
1 'polypeptide(L)'
;MKSTSALTPSPPSATMQLFRQAGFLAPTNSQLAQAEGLTITEFSSRYPSRADFVLHATLADIERQKADHLRLYEHYSAAVERLYGLLNYALIDLTDLNPLYLNELPSFPKVWQTFQDHLASYSSPQLQQLLNEGIRQKLFRSDINIQLVTIILLQQLTMVLTPGVFPAAIPVAEIFRSIFLYYIRGLCTEEGARLAAEHFARI
;
A
#
# COMPACT_ATOMS: atom_id res chain seq x y z
N MET A 1 26.93 -10.70 -9.13
CA MET A 1 25.89 -10.11 -8.28
C MET A 1 24.92 -9.37 -9.18
N LYS A 2 23.65 -9.81 -9.28
CA LYS A 2 22.64 -9.08 -10.04
C LYS A 2 22.37 -7.78 -9.29
N SER A 3 22.46 -6.64 -9.99
CA SER A 3 21.93 -5.37 -9.52
C SER A 3 20.42 -5.55 -9.33
N THR A 4 19.96 -5.81 -8.12
CA THR A 4 18.53 -5.91 -7.79
C THR A 4 17.98 -4.50 -7.66
N SER A 5 17.63 -3.90 -8.80
CA SER A 5 16.80 -2.68 -8.82
C SER A 5 15.53 -2.93 -8.01
N ALA A 6 15.07 -1.95 -7.25
CA ALA A 6 13.82 -2.05 -6.51
C ALA A 6 12.68 -2.52 -7.43
N LEU A 7 11.86 -3.46 -6.95
CA LEU A 7 10.70 -3.93 -7.72
C LEU A 7 9.76 -2.75 -7.96
N THR A 8 9.46 -2.45 -9.22
CA THR A 8 8.47 -1.43 -9.57
C THR A 8 7.05 -2.01 -9.46
N PRO A 9 6.13 -1.31 -8.77
CA PRO A 9 4.71 -1.64 -8.79
C PRO A 9 4.18 -1.74 -10.22
N SER A 10 3.23 -2.64 -10.45
CA SER A 10 2.45 -2.64 -11.70
C SER A 10 1.64 -1.35 -11.76
N PRO A 11 1.47 -0.73 -12.94
CA PRO A 11 0.70 0.51 -13.04
C PRO A 11 -0.76 0.29 -12.62
N PRO A 12 -1.40 1.26 -11.93
CA PRO A 12 -2.84 1.21 -11.68
C PRO A 12 -3.63 1.21 -12.99
N SER A 13 -4.86 0.69 -12.96
CA SER A 13 -5.77 0.75 -14.11
C SER A 13 -6.07 2.21 -14.50
N ALA A 14 -6.53 2.44 -15.74
CA ALA A 14 -6.90 3.79 -16.20
C ALA A 14 -7.94 4.46 -15.27
N THR A 15 -8.94 3.69 -14.82
CA THR A 15 -9.91 4.12 -13.81
C THR A 15 -9.26 4.52 -12.50
N MET A 16 -8.36 3.69 -11.98
CA MET A 16 -7.70 3.99 -10.72
C MET A 16 -6.77 5.20 -10.86
N GLN A 17 -6.12 5.40 -12.00
CA GLN A 17 -5.34 6.62 -12.28
C GLN A 17 -6.23 7.86 -12.23
N LEU A 18 -7.42 7.84 -12.83
CA LEU A 18 -8.38 8.96 -12.76
C LEU A 18 -8.75 9.28 -11.30
N PHE A 19 -9.05 8.27 -10.49
CA PHE A 19 -9.36 8.49 -9.08
C PHE A 19 -8.19 9.02 -8.29
N ARG A 20 -6.99 8.46 -8.47
CA ARG A 20 -5.78 8.90 -7.79
C ARG A 20 -5.43 10.36 -8.12
N GLN A 21 -5.70 10.81 -9.36
CA GLN A 21 -5.39 12.17 -9.80
C GLN A 21 -6.46 13.21 -9.44
N ALA A 22 -7.73 12.82 -9.31
CA ALA A 22 -8.83 13.78 -9.20
C ALA A 22 -9.81 13.53 -8.04
N GLY A 23 -9.61 12.48 -7.24
CA GLY A 23 -10.61 12.01 -6.28
C GLY A 23 -11.67 11.11 -6.94
N PHE A 24 -12.55 10.56 -6.11
CA PHE A 24 -13.62 9.66 -6.52
C PHE A 24 -14.81 10.37 -7.17
N LEU A 25 -15.03 11.65 -6.86
CA LEU A 25 -16.21 12.39 -7.28
C LEU A 25 -16.02 13.17 -8.59
N ALA A 26 -14.83 13.72 -8.82
CA ALA A 26 -14.58 14.60 -9.97
C ALA A 26 -14.67 13.91 -11.35
N PRO A 27 -14.18 12.66 -11.56
CA PRO A 27 -14.27 12.01 -12.86
C PRO A 27 -15.73 11.83 -13.32
N THR A 28 -16.06 12.17 -14.56
CA THR A 28 -17.41 12.00 -15.11
C THR A 28 -17.70 10.54 -15.48
N ASN A 29 -18.98 10.15 -15.51
CA ASN A 29 -19.35 8.79 -15.96
C ASN A 29 -18.88 8.49 -17.40
N SER A 30 -18.75 9.52 -18.26
CA SER A 30 -18.19 9.36 -19.60
C SER A 30 -16.71 9.00 -19.57
N GLN A 31 -15.91 9.68 -18.74
CA GLN A 31 -14.49 9.38 -18.58
C GLN A 31 -14.28 7.98 -17.99
N LEU A 32 -15.09 7.62 -16.98
CA LEU A 32 -15.02 6.30 -16.35
C LEU A 32 -15.45 5.18 -17.29
N ALA A 33 -16.53 5.37 -18.06
CA ALA A 33 -16.95 4.41 -19.08
C ALA A 33 -15.85 4.20 -20.13
N GLN A 34 -15.23 5.27 -20.62
CA GLN A 34 -14.10 5.20 -21.54
C GLN A 34 -12.91 4.44 -20.95
N ALA A 35 -12.56 4.68 -19.69
CA ALA A 35 -11.47 4.01 -18.99
C ALA A 35 -11.70 2.49 -18.82
N GLU A 36 -12.96 2.07 -18.72
CA GLU A 36 -13.38 0.66 -18.67
C GLU A 36 -13.63 0.04 -20.05
N GLY A 37 -13.48 0.81 -21.14
CA GLY A 37 -13.79 0.35 -22.50
C GLY A 37 -15.29 0.10 -22.74
N LEU A 38 -16.16 0.83 -22.05
CA LEU A 38 -17.62 0.72 -22.11
C LEU A 38 -18.26 1.96 -22.72
N THR A 39 -19.47 1.82 -23.25
CA THR A 39 -20.37 2.95 -23.51
C THR A 39 -20.95 3.50 -22.20
N ILE A 40 -21.41 4.77 -22.20
CA ILE A 40 -22.06 5.39 -21.03
C ILE A 40 -23.29 4.60 -20.59
N THR A 41 -24.05 4.05 -21.54
CA THR A 41 -25.26 3.24 -21.28
C THR A 41 -24.91 1.93 -20.59
N GLU A 42 -23.91 1.20 -21.10
CA GLU A 42 -23.43 -0.05 -20.48
C GLU A 42 -22.85 0.20 -19.08
N PHE A 43 -22.06 1.26 -18.93
CA PHE A 43 -21.49 1.66 -17.64
C PHE A 43 -22.59 1.94 -16.61
N SER A 44 -23.58 2.76 -16.99
CA SER A 44 -24.68 3.14 -16.08
C SER A 44 -25.58 1.95 -15.76
N SER A 45 -25.73 1.00 -16.68
CA SER A 45 -26.46 -0.25 -16.45
C SER A 45 -25.69 -1.21 -15.53
N ARG A 46 -24.36 -1.26 -15.64
CA ARG A 46 -23.50 -2.15 -14.85
C ARG A 46 -23.25 -1.64 -13.44
N TYR A 47 -23.09 -0.33 -13.29
CA TYR A 47 -22.77 0.34 -12.03
C TYR A 47 -23.84 1.41 -11.74
N PRO A 48 -24.92 1.03 -11.03
CA PRO A 48 -26.05 1.95 -10.78
C PRO A 48 -25.68 3.17 -9.94
N SER A 49 -24.59 3.10 -9.17
CA SER A 49 -24.11 4.20 -8.34
C SER A 49 -22.59 4.40 -8.44
N ARG A 50 -22.14 5.62 -8.15
CA ARG A 50 -20.71 5.93 -8.02
C ARG A 50 -20.05 5.05 -6.96
N ALA A 51 -20.74 4.81 -5.84
CA ALA A 51 -20.19 3.99 -4.75
C ALA A 51 -19.94 2.54 -5.19
N ASP A 52 -20.83 1.94 -5.98
CA ASP A 52 -20.65 0.58 -6.49
C ASP A 52 -19.46 0.51 -7.45
N PHE A 53 -19.29 1.53 -8.29
CA PHE A 53 -18.16 1.57 -9.21
C PHE A 53 -16.82 1.80 -8.50
N VAL A 54 -16.77 2.72 -7.53
CA VAL A 54 -15.55 2.94 -6.72
C VAL A 54 -15.16 1.65 -6.00
N LEU A 55 -16.14 0.95 -5.39
CA LEU A 55 -15.88 -0.34 -4.74
C LEU A 55 -15.31 -1.37 -5.72
N HIS A 56 -15.89 -1.48 -6.92
CA HIS A 56 -15.37 -2.36 -7.96
C HIS A 56 -13.92 -2.03 -8.34
N ALA A 57 -13.61 -0.76 -8.59
CA ALA A 57 -12.27 -0.32 -8.92
C ALA A 57 -11.27 -0.56 -7.78
N THR A 58 -11.66 -0.34 -6.53
CA THR A 58 -10.83 -0.62 -5.35
C THR A 58 -10.51 -2.10 -5.21
N LEU A 59 -11.51 -2.99 -5.41
CA LEU A 59 -11.28 -4.43 -5.36
C LEU A 59 -10.29 -4.88 -6.44
N ALA A 60 -10.40 -4.34 -7.66
CA ALA A 60 -9.45 -4.62 -8.73
C ALA A 60 -8.02 -4.12 -8.39
N ASP A 61 -7.89 -2.94 -7.78
CA ASP A 61 -6.58 -2.43 -7.35
C ASP A 61 -5.97 -3.25 -6.21
N ILE A 62 -6.80 -3.77 -5.28
CA ILE A 62 -6.34 -4.72 -4.26
C ILE A 62 -5.77 -5.99 -4.90
N GLU A 63 -6.42 -6.55 -5.92
CA GLU A 63 -5.89 -7.74 -6.61
C GLU A 63 -4.56 -7.45 -7.34
N ARG A 64 -4.42 -6.25 -7.93
CA ARG A 64 -3.13 -5.78 -8.47
C ARG A 64 -2.05 -5.75 -7.38
N GLN A 65 -2.35 -5.15 -6.23
CA GLN A 65 -1.41 -5.06 -5.10
C GLN A 65 -1.00 -6.46 -4.60
N LYS A 66 -1.95 -7.39 -4.48
CA LYS A 66 -1.65 -8.78 -4.10
C LYS A 66 -0.70 -9.47 -5.08
N ALA A 67 -0.92 -9.29 -6.39
CA ALA A 67 -0.03 -9.85 -7.41
C ALA A 67 1.38 -9.26 -7.31
N ASP A 68 1.49 -7.95 -7.05
CA ASP A 68 2.77 -7.27 -6.88
C ASP A 68 3.51 -7.72 -5.62
N HIS A 69 2.80 -7.95 -4.52
CA HIS A 69 3.38 -8.53 -3.31
C HIS A 69 3.93 -9.94 -3.57
N LEU A 70 3.25 -10.77 -4.35
CA LEU A 70 3.78 -12.09 -4.72
C LEU A 70 5.11 -11.96 -5.49
N ARG A 71 5.16 -11.09 -6.51
CA ARG A 71 6.40 -10.79 -7.26
C ARG A 71 7.51 -10.29 -6.34
N LEU A 72 7.17 -9.49 -5.33
CA LEU A 72 8.11 -8.97 -4.35
C LEU A 72 8.72 -10.06 -3.47
N TYR A 73 7.89 -11.00 -3.01
CA TYR A 73 8.35 -12.14 -2.21
C TYR A 73 9.20 -13.14 -3.00
N GLU A 74 8.94 -13.27 -4.31
CA GLU A 74 9.78 -14.04 -5.24
C GLU A 74 11.12 -13.34 -5.52
N HIS A 75 11.13 -12.01 -5.54
CA HIS A 75 12.32 -11.22 -5.84
C HIS A 75 13.31 -11.15 -4.67
N TYR A 76 12.83 -10.95 -3.45
CA TYR A 76 13.66 -10.80 -2.25
C TYR A 76 13.67 -12.07 -1.42
N SER A 77 14.86 -12.50 -0.98
CA SER A 77 15.01 -13.67 -0.11
C SER A 77 15.09 -13.32 1.37
N ALA A 78 15.68 -12.17 1.73
CA ALA A 78 15.80 -11.79 3.13
C ALA A 78 14.52 -11.12 3.62
N ALA A 79 14.12 -11.44 4.85
CA ALA A 79 12.91 -10.90 5.46
C ALA A 79 12.97 -9.37 5.61
N VAL A 80 14.15 -8.83 5.89
CA VAL A 80 14.35 -7.38 5.99
C VAL A 80 14.15 -6.70 4.63
N GLU A 81 14.72 -7.24 3.54
CA GLU A 81 14.52 -6.71 2.19
C GLU A 81 13.03 -6.75 1.78
N ARG A 82 12.33 -7.84 2.09
CA ARG A 82 10.88 -7.95 1.83
C ARG A 82 10.07 -6.89 2.57
N LEU A 83 10.33 -6.70 3.87
CA LEU A 83 9.62 -5.71 4.68
C LEU A 83 9.80 -4.31 4.11
N TYR A 84 11.04 -3.98 3.79
CA TYR A 84 11.39 -2.71 3.20
C TYR A 84 10.85 -2.53 1.78
N GLY A 85 10.82 -3.61 0.99
CA GLY A 85 10.18 -3.63 -0.32
C GLY A 85 8.67 -3.34 -0.23
N LEU A 86 7.96 -3.96 0.72
CA LEU A 86 6.54 -3.70 0.95
C LEU A 86 6.28 -2.23 1.36
N LEU A 87 7.15 -1.68 2.20
CA LEU A 87 7.07 -0.27 2.59
C LEU A 87 7.34 0.67 1.42
N ASN A 88 8.35 0.38 0.61
CA ASN A 88 8.64 1.16 -0.59
C ASN A 88 7.51 1.05 -1.63
N TYR A 89 6.93 -0.15 -1.78
CA TYR A 89 5.76 -0.36 -2.60
C TYR A 89 4.60 0.54 -2.16
N ALA A 90 4.26 0.51 -0.87
CA ALA A 90 3.20 1.35 -0.32
C ALA A 90 3.53 2.85 -0.49
N LEU A 91 4.77 3.26 -0.25
CA LEU A 91 5.20 4.65 -0.46
C LEU A 91 4.96 5.11 -1.91
N ILE A 92 5.42 4.33 -2.90
CA ILE A 92 5.23 4.67 -4.32
C ILE A 92 3.73 4.76 -4.63
N ASP A 93 2.95 3.80 -4.16
CA ASP A 93 1.50 3.75 -4.40
C ASP A 93 0.77 4.93 -3.74
N LEU A 94 1.32 5.56 -2.69
CA LEU A 94 0.72 6.69 -1.99
C LEU A 94 1.23 8.07 -2.45
N THR A 95 2.41 8.14 -3.08
CA THR A 95 3.08 9.42 -3.38
C THR A 95 2.32 10.27 -4.39
N ASP A 96 1.66 9.62 -5.37
CA ASP A 96 0.95 10.31 -6.45
C ASP A 96 -0.56 10.51 -6.17
N LEU A 97 -0.98 10.38 -4.91
CA LEU A 97 -2.39 10.56 -4.54
C LEU A 97 -2.73 12.06 -4.42
N ASN A 98 -3.73 12.48 -5.18
CA ASN A 98 -4.42 13.74 -4.95
C ASN A 98 -5.05 13.71 -3.54
N PRO A 99 -4.90 14.78 -2.73
CA PRO A 99 -5.51 14.86 -1.39
C PRO A 99 -7.03 14.59 -1.38
N LEU A 100 -7.74 14.89 -2.48
CA LEU A 100 -9.16 14.57 -2.64
C LEU A 100 -9.45 13.07 -2.54
N TYR A 101 -8.54 12.20 -2.99
CA TYR A 101 -8.72 10.74 -2.89
C TYR A 101 -8.93 10.31 -1.43
N LEU A 102 -8.10 10.80 -0.51
CA LEU A 102 -8.24 10.48 0.91
C LEU A 102 -9.42 11.24 1.52
N ASN A 103 -9.58 12.53 1.22
CA ASN A 103 -10.64 13.36 1.80
C ASN A 103 -12.06 12.92 1.43
N GLU A 104 -12.24 12.30 0.26
CA GLU A 104 -13.54 11.81 -0.20
C GLU A 104 -13.84 10.39 0.28
N LEU A 105 -12.83 9.62 0.69
CA LEU A 105 -12.96 8.24 1.17
C LEU A 105 -14.04 8.05 2.27
N PRO A 106 -14.24 8.97 3.24
CA PRO A 106 -15.34 8.86 4.21
C PRO A 106 -16.75 8.81 3.59
N SER A 107 -16.92 9.32 2.37
CA SER A 107 -18.19 9.24 1.62
C SER A 107 -18.47 7.83 1.09
N PHE A 108 -17.48 6.93 1.15
CA PHE A 108 -17.53 5.56 0.61
C PHE A 108 -17.22 4.52 1.71
N PRO A 109 -18.08 4.36 2.73
CA PRO A 109 -17.79 3.52 3.90
C PRO A 109 -17.54 2.04 3.55
N LYS A 110 -18.18 1.51 2.49
CA LYS A 110 -17.93 0.14 2.00
C LYS A 110 -16.51 -0.04 1.45
N VAL A 111 -15.98 0.99 0.80
CA VAL A 111 -14.61 1.02 0.26
C VAL A 111 -13.62 1.03 1.42
N TRP A 112 -13.86 1.89 2.42
CA TRP A 112 -13.05 1.90 3.65
C TRP A 112 -13.07 0.55 4.37
N GLN A 113 -14.25 -0.04 4.55
CA GLN A 113 -14.37 -1.37 5.17
C GLN A 113 -13.59 -2.43 4.39
N THR A 114 -13.66 -2.41 3.05
CA THR A 114 -12.92 -3.34 2.19
C THR A 114 -11.41 -3.21 2.38
N PHE A 115 -10.90 -1.99 2.55
CA PHE A 115 -9.49 -1.76 2.85
C PHE A 115 -9.11 -2.33 4.23
N GLN A 116 -9.93 -2.08 5.26
CA GLN A 116 -9.71 -2.61 6.61
C GLN A 116 -9.73 -4.15 6.63
N ASP A 117 -10.68 -4.76 5.91
CA ASP A 117 -10.79 -6.20 5.75
C ASP A 117 -9.58 -6.77 5.01
N HIS A 118 -9.06 -6.07 4.00
CA HIS A 118 -7.85 -6.45 3.30
C HIS A 118 -6.63 -6.45 4.24
N LEU A 119 -6.44 -5.38 5.01
CA LEU A 119 -5.35 -5.32 6.00
C LEU A 119 -5.45 -6.45 7.04
N ALA A 120 -6.66 -6.75 7.50
CA ALA A 120 -6.89 -7.77 8.52
C ALA A 120 -6.73 -9.21 7.97
N SER A 121 -7.33 -9.51 6.82
CA SER A 121 -7.42 -10.87 6.28
C SER A 121 -6.23 -11.29 5.43
N TYR A 122 -5.54 -10.32 4.81
CA TYR A 122 -4.42 -10.58 3.90
C TYR A 122 -3.10 -10.04 4.43
N SER A 123 -3.01 -8.74 4.74
CA SER A 123 -1.72 -8.12 5.10
C SER A 123 -1.22 -8.56 6.47
N SER A 124 -2.10 -8.67 7.47
CA SER A 124 -1.75 -9.09 8.83
C SER A 124 -1.08 -10.47 8.90
N PRO A 125 -1.68 -11.56 8.38
CA PRO A 125 -1.03 -12.87 8.43
C PRO A 125 0.29 -12.91 7.65
N GLN A 126 0.38 -12.21 6.51
CA GLN A 126 1.63 -12.11 5.75
C GLN A 126 2.73 -11.41 6.53
N LEU A 127 2.40 -10.31 7.21
CA LEU A 127 3.38 -9.56 8.00
C LEU A 127 3.83 -10.34 9.23
N GLN A 128 2.93 -11.06 9.91
CA GLN A 128 3.30 -11.95 11.01
C GLN A 128 4.25 -13.05 10.55
N GLN A 129 3.98 -13.66 9.39
CA GLN A 129 4.85 -14.68 8.81
C GLN A 129 6.23 -14.11 8.47
N LEU A 130 6.27 -12.92 7.87
CA LEU A 130 7.50 -12.23 7.51
C LEU A 130 8.36 -11.89 8.74
N LEU A 131 7.74 -11.37 9.80
CA LEU A 131 8.43 -11.07 11.05
C LEU A 131 9.01 -12.35 11.68
N ASN A 132 8.23 -13.43 11.72
CA ASN A 132 8.70 -14.72 12.21
C ASN A 132 9.88 -15.27 11.38
N GLU A 133 9.81 -15.14 10.06
CA GLU A 133 10.92 -15.50 9.17
C GLU A 133 12.18 -14.68 9.46
N GLY A 134 12.06 -13.36 9.62
CA GLY A 134 13.21 -12.52 9.92
C GLY A 134 13.84 -12.77 11.29
N ILE A 135 13.05 -13.20 12.28
CA ILE A 135 13.60 -13.69 13.56
C ILE A 135 14.41 -14.97 13.34
N ARG A 136 13.89 -15.94 12.57
CA ARG A 136 14.64 -17.17 12.23
C ARG A 136 15.92 -16.88 11.45
N GLN A 137 15.89 -15.88 10.57
CA GLN A 137 17.05 -15.40 9.83
C GLN A 137 18.00 -14.53 10.67
N LYS A 138 17.67 -14.23 11.94
CA LYS A 138 18.41 -13.32 12.84
C LYS A 138 18.52 -11.88 12.33
N LEU A 139 17.61 -11.45 11.45
CA LEU A 139 17.55 -10.10 10.88
C LEU A 139 16.62 -9.18 11.68
N PHE A 140 15.62 -9.75 12.37
CA PHE A 140 14.79 -9.04 13.33
C PHE A 140 15.09 -9.52 14.75
N ARG A 141 14.87 -8.63 15.73
CA ARG A 141 15.09 -8.95 17.15
C ARG A 141 14.15 -10.07 17.60
N SER A 142 14.67 -11.02 18.37
CA SER A 142 13.89 -12.17 18.85
C SER A 142 13.00 -11.87 20.05
N ASP A 143 13.12 -10.69 20.66
CA ASP A 143 12.36 -10.27 21.85
C ASP A 143 11.07 -9.50 21.51
N ILE A 144 10.74 -9.33 20.23
CA ILE A 144 9.54 -8.62 19.81
C ILE A 144 8.27 -9.46 19.99
N ASN A 145 7.17 -8.81 20.36
CA ASN A 145 5.85 -9.40 20.25
C ASN A 145 5.34 -9.25 18.80
N ILE A 146 5.41 -10.33 18.01
CA ILE A 146 5.06 -10.33 16.58
C ILE A 146 3.64 -9.80 16.32
N GLN A 147 2.67 -10.19 17.15
CA GLN A 147 1.28 -9.77 17.00
C GLN A 147 1.15 -8.26 17.21
N LEU A 148 1.73 -7.74 18.30
CA LEU A 148 1.69 -6.31 18.59
C LEU A 148 2.44 -5.50 17.53
N VAL A 149 3.61 -5.96 17.10
CA VAL A 149 4.38 -5.29 16.04
C VAL A 149 3.59 -5.25 14.73
N THR A 150 2.91 -6.33 14.36
CA THR A 150 2.04 -6.37 13.18
C THR A 150 0.92 -5.35 13.28
N ILE A 151 0.22 -5.30 14.42
CA ILE A 151 -0.85 -4.33 14.65
C ILE A 151 -0.30 -2.90 14.49
N ILE A 152 0.83 -2.58 15.12
CA ILE A 152 1.43 -1.25 15.06
C ILE A 152 1.77 -0.86 13.61
N LEU A 153 2.41 -1.75 12.83
CA LEU A 153 2.76 -1.46 11.43
C LEU A 153 1.53 -1.19 10.57
N LEU A 154 0.47 -1.97 10.74
CA LEU A 154 -0.78 -1.75 10.00
C LEU A 154 -1.48 -0.46 10.45
N GLN A 155 -1.49 -0.15 11.75
CA GLN A 155 -2.05 1.11 12.25
C GLN A 155 -1.26 2.33 11.78
N GLN A 156 0.06 2.23 11.67
CA GLN A 156 0.90 3.26 11.06
C GLN A 156 0.48 3.54 9.61
N LEU A 157 0.18 2.50 8.82
CA LEU A 157 -0.32 2.65 7.46
C LEU A 157 -1.73 3.29 7.45
N THR A 158 -2.65 2.81 8.29
CA THR A 158 -4.00 3.39 8.44
C THR A 158 -3.93 4.87 8.81
N MET A 159 -3.00 5.25 9.69
CA MET A 159 -2.81 6.63 10.13
C MET A 159 -2.40 7.54 8.96
N VAL A 160 -1.54 7.08 8.05
CA VAL A 160 -1.17 7.82 6.82
C VAL A 160 -2.39 8.03 5.91
N LEU A 161 -3.28 7.03 5.83
CA LEU A 161 -4.47 7.06 4.98
C LEU A 161 -5.64 7.83 5.59
N THR A 162 -5.59 8.15 6.88
CA THR A 162 -6.70 8.80 7.57
C THR A 162 -6.66 10.32 7.32
N PRO A 163 -7.72 10.90 6.73
CA PRO A 163 -7.76 12.34 6.47
C PRO A 163 -7.62 13.17 7.75
N GLY A 164 -6.87 14.26 7.68
CA GLY A 164 -6.75 15.23 8.77
C GLY A 164 -5.80 14.84 9.91
N VAL A 165 -5.20 13.65 9.90
CA VAL A 165 -4.15 13.29 10.87
C VAL A 165 -2.90 14.13 10.66
N PHE A 166 -2.50 14.30 9.39
CA PHE A 166 -1.34 15.08 9.01
C PHE A 166 -1.75 16.34 8.24
N PRO A 167 -1.01 17.46 8.37
CA PRO A 167 -1.25 18.64 7.56
C PRO A 167 -1.03 18.36 6.07
N ALA A 168 -1.94 18.87 5.22
CA ALA A 168 -1.88 18.66 3.76
C ALA A 168 -0.63 19.24 3.08
N ALA A 169 0.08 20.16 3.75
CA ALA A 169 1.31 20.75 3.23
C ALA A 169 2.53 19.82 3.35
N ILE A 170 2.46 18.76 4.17
CA ILE A 170 3.58 17.83 4.35
C ILE A 170 3.47 16.73 3.28
N PRO A 171 4.53 16.50 2.48
CA PRO A 171 4.53 15.43 1.49
C PRO A 171 4.31 14.05 2.14
N VAL A 172 3.46 13.22 1.53
CA VAL A 172 3.18 11.86 2.01
C VAL A 172 4.46 11.04 2.16
N ALA A 173 5.44 11.23 1.27
CA ALA A 173 6.73 10.57 1.36
C ALA A 173 7.51 10.92 2.64
N GLU A 174 7.44 12.16 3.09
CA GLU A 174 8.10 12.61 4.32
C GLU A 174 7.41 12.03 5.57
N ILE A 175 6.07 12.02 5.58
CA ILE A 175 5.26 11.41 6.64
C ILE A 175 5.57 9.91 6.74
N PHE A 176 5.48 9.20 5.61
CA PHE A 176 5.69 7.76 5.53
C PHE A 176 7.09 7.39 6.01
N ARG A 177 8.13 8.11 5.52
CA ARG A 177 9.50 7.90 5.99
C ARG A 177 9.62 8.13 7.50
N SER A 178 9.04 9.20 8.03
CA SER A 178 9.16 9.56 9.44
C SER A 178 8.50 8.54 10.39
N ILE A 179 7.40 7.93 9.97
CA ILE A 179 6.68 6.94 10.79
C ILE A 179 7.37 5.58 10.76
N PHE A 180 7.81 5.13 9.57
CA PHE A 180 8.34 3.78 9.40
C PHE A 180 9.85 3.68 9.69
N LEU A 181 10.65 4.68 9.31
CA LEU A 181 12.13 4.57 9.36
C LEU A 181 12.64 4.20 10.74
N TYR A 182 12.23 4.93 11.78
CA TYR A 182 12.70 4.69 13.15
C TYR A 182 12.18 3.37 13.69
N TYR A 183 10.94 3.02 13.38
CA TYR A 183 10.30 1.81 13.86
C TYR A 183 10.98 0.56 13.26
N ILE A 184 11.19 0.52 11.95
CA ILE A 184 11.87 -0.62 11.30
C ILE A 184 13.32 -0.73 11.75
N ARG A 185 14.03 0.39 11.91
CA ARG A 185 15.39 0.37 12.44
C ARG A 185 15.45 -0.22 13.86
N GLY A 186 14.44 0.06 14.69
CA GLY A 186 14.31 -0.53 16.03
C GLY A 186 13.96 -2.03 16.02
N LEU A 187 13.29 -2.53 14.97
CA LEU A 187 12.97 -3.96 14.81
C LEU A 187 14.16 -4.79 14.33
N CYS A 188 15.09 -4.18 13.60
CA CYS A 188 16.24 -4.87 13.01
C CYS A 188 17.31 -5.19 14.06
N THR A 189 17.99 -6.32 13.88
CA THR A 189 19.32 -6.54 14.49
C THR A 189 20.37 -5.67 13.78
N GLU A 190 21.60 -5.62 14.30
CA GLU A 190 22.70 -4.93 13.61
C GLU A 190 22.90 -5.47 12.18
N GLU A 191 22.85 -6.80 12.02
CA GLU A 191 22.98 -7.45 10.72
C GLU A 191 21.79 -7.14 9.80
N GLY A 192 20.56 -7.17 10.32
CA GLY A 192 19.38 -6.77 9.56
C GLY A 192 19.46 -5.31 9.10
N ALA A 193 19.92 -4.42 9.98
CA ALA A 193 20.08 -3.00 9.66
C ALA A 193 21.19 -2.74 8.63
N ARG A 194 22.30 -3.49 8.69
CA ARG A 194 23.38 -3.45 7.70
C ARG A 194 22.87 -3.89 6.33
N LEU A 195 22.19 -5.03 6.25
CA LEU A 195 21.63 -5.56 5.01
C LEU A 195 20.62 -4.57 4.41
N ALA A 196 19.74 -3.99 5.24
CA ALA A 196 18.83 -2.94 4.81
C ALA A 196 19.57 -1.74 4.21
N ALA A 197 20.55 -1.18 4.94
CA ALA A 197 21.28 0.00 4.51
C ALA A 197 22.01 -0.21 3.16
N GLU A 198 22.57 -1.40 2.93
CA GLU A 198 23.20 -1.76 1.65
C GLU A 198 22.20 -1.81 0.49
N HIS A 199 20.94 -2.16 0.76
CA HIS A 199 19.89 -2.09 -0.23
C HIS A 199 19.46 -0.65 -0.49
N PHE A 200 19.25 0.16 0.56
CA PHE A 200 18.77 1.54 0.42
C PHE A 200 19.80 2.54 -0.09
N ALA A 201 21.10 2.32 0.13
CA ALA A 201 22.13 3.16 -0.46
C ALA A 201 22.20 3.02 -2.00
N ARG A 202 21.49 2.06 -2.58
CA ARG A 202 21.45 1.77 -4.03
C ARG A 202 20.15 2.21 -4.72
N ILE A 203 19.20 2.79 -3.97
CA ILE A 203 17.90 3.29 -4.45
C ILE A 203 17.90 4.81 -4.28
#